data_AF-A0A434TEA7-F1
#
_entry.id   AF-A0A434TEA7-F1
#
_cell.length_a   1.000
_cell.length_b   1.000
_cell.length_c   1.000
_cell.angle_alpha   90.00
_cell.angle_beta   90.00
_cell.angle_gamma   90.00
#
_symmetry.space_group_name_H-M   'P 1'
#
loop_
_entity.id
_entity.type
_entity.pdbx_description
1 polymer ?
#
loop_
_entity_poly.entity_id
_entity_poly.type
_entity_poly.pdbx_seq_one_letter_code
_entity_poly.pdbx_strand_id
1 'polypeptide(L)'
;MTTGLSQGEFNIDRMCWLAGISRASYYRHWLDSAPRQAETGLRDLIQKLALGNAHYGYRRIGALLRREGWQVNHKCVLRIMREDNLLCLRARPFVPATTNSRHGWQVVPNLARGMILSGVNQLWVADITFLHLAEEFAFLAVVLDAFSRRVIGWALDTHLRASLAIAALEMAITDRRPAPGGLVHHSDRGRLLIGMPSGKSSESAPRRSALPCWRQRL
;
A
#
# COMPACT_ATOMS: atom_id res chain seq x y z
N MET A 1 37.96 -8.66 -70.03
CA MET A 1 36.78 -7.79 -69.81
C MET A 1 36.40 -7.89 -68.36
N THR A 2 36.48 -6.79 -67.62
CA THR A 2 36.18 -6.69 -66.19
C THR A 2 34.71 -6.33 -65.99
N THR A 3 33.89 -7.29 -65.56
CA THR A 3 32.50 -7.03 -65.15
C THR A 3 32.47 -6.57 -63.69
N GLY A 4 31.87 -5.41 -63.45
CA GLY A 4 31.92 -4.73 -62.15
C GLY A 4 31.16 -5.46 -61.04
N LEU A 5 31.75 -5.49 -59.86
CA LEU A 5 31.07 -5.88 -58.62
C LEU A 5 30.25 -4.69 -58.11
N SER A 6 28.92 -4.75 -58.23
CA SER A 6 28.05 -3.84 -57.49
C SER A 6 28.12 -4.18 -56.00
N GLN A 7 28.69 -3.27 -55.20
CA GLN A 7 28.57 -3.33 -53.74
C GLN A 7 27.12 -2.96 -53.36
N GLY A 8 26.46 -3.80 -52.56
CA GLY A 8 25.20 -3.43 -51.89
C GLY A 8 24.19 -4.56 -51.72
N GLU A 9 23.93 -5.34 -52.77
CA GLU A 9 22.83 -6.33 -52.76
C GLU A 9 23.34 -7.77 -52.87
N PHE A 10 23.38 -8.46 -51.74
CA PHE A 10 23.51 -9.91 -51.74
C PHE A 10 22.16 -10.53 -52.15
N ASN A 11 22.05 -11.01 -53.39
CA ASN A 11 20.93 -11.85 -53.80
C ASN A 11 20.78 -13.02 -52.82
N ILE A 12 19.54 -13.30 -52.39
CA ILE A 12 19.13 -14.43 -51.53
C ILE A 12 19.75 -15.74 -52.00
N ASP A 13 19.88 -15.97 -53.32
CA ASP A 13 20.57 -17.16 -53.86
C ASP A 13 22.02 -17.27 -53.38
N ARG A 14 22.77 -16.17 -53.41
CA ARG A 14 24.17 -16.09 -52.96
C ARG A 14 24.28 -16.22 -51.44
N MET A 15 23.32 -15.65 -50.69
CA MET A 15 23.26 -15.80 -49.23
C MET A 15 22.97 -17.24 -48.81
N CYS A 16 22.01 -17.90 -49.46
CA CYS A 16 21.66 -19.30 -49.22
C CYS A 16 22.85 -20.22 -49.52
N TRP A 17 23.55 -20.00 -50.65
CA TRP A 17 24.74 -20.74 -51.02
C TRP A 17 25.88 -20.56 -50.00
N LEU A 18 26.19 -19.32 -49.59
CA LEU A 18 27.21 -19.03 -48.58
C LEU A 18 26.88 -19.65 -47.20
N ALA A 19 25.60 -19.72 -46.83
CA ALA A 19 25.14 -20.31 -45.58
C ALA A 19 24.92 -21.84 -45.65
N GLY A 20 25.14 -22.48 -46.81
CA GLY A 20 24.96 -23.93 -46.98
C GLY A 20 23.49 -24.41 -46.89
N ILE A 21 22.51 -23.52 -47.05
CA ILE A 21 21.08 -23.84 -46.95
C ILE A 21 20.39 -23.77 -48.31
N SER A 22 19.34 -24.58 -48.51
CA SER A 22 18.54 -24.48 -49.74
C SER A 22 17.61 -23.26 -49.69
N ARG A 23 17.40 -22.61 -50.84
CA ARG A 23 16.45 -21.49 -50.98
C ARG A 23 15.04 -21.86 -50.48
N ALA A 24 14.60 -23.09 -50.74
CA ALA A 24 13.31 -23.59 -50.25
C ALA A 24 13.27 -23.71 -48.71
N SER A 25 14.38 -24.08 -48.07
CA SER A 25 14.50 -24.06 -46.60
C SER A 25 14.49 -22.63 -46.06
N TYR A 26 15.24 -21.71 -46.69
CA TYR A 26 15.24 -20.29 -46.33
C TYR A 26 13.83 -19.69 -46.34
N TYR A 27 13.09 -19.81 -47.44
CA TYR A 27 11.72 -19.26 -47.51
C TYR A 27 10.75 -19.96 -46.55
N ARG A 28 10.88 -21.27 -46.33
CA ARG A 28 10.06 -22.00 -45.34
C ARG A 28 10.32 -21.51 -43.92
N HIS A 29 11.58 -21.42 -43.52
CA HIS A 29 11.96 -20.96 -42.19
C HIS A 29 11.70 -19.45 -42.01
N TRP A 30 11.78 -18.65 -43.08
CA TRP A 30 11.40 -17.24 -43.07
C TRP A 30 9.89 -17.05 -42.88
N LEU A 31 9.05 -17.90 -43.48
CA LEU A 31 7.59 -17.90 -43.23
C LEU A 31 7.26 -18.32 -41.78
N ASP A 32 8.07 -19.18 -41.16
CA ASP A 32 7.94 -19.56 -39.74
C ASP A 32 8.52 -18.52 -38.77
N SER A 33 9.50 -17.72 -39.20
CA SER A 33 10.25 -16.78 -38.34
C SER A 33 9.90 -15.30 -38.54
N ALA A 34 9.20 -14.95 -39.62
CA ALA A 34 8.64 -13.62 -39.76
C ALA A 34 7.56 -13.43 -38.68
N PRO A 35 7.67 -12.42 -37.79
CA PRO A 35 6.58 -12.10 -36.89
C PRO A 35 5.35 -11.79 -37.75
N ARG A 36 4.27 -12.55 -37.57
CA ARG A 36 3.01 -12.30 -38.27
C ARG A 36 2.65 -10.84 -38.03
N GLN A 37 2.19 -10.11 -39.04
CA GLN A 37 1.93 -8.65 -38.94
C GLN A 37 1.04 -8.29 -37.73
N ALA A 38 0.13 -9.19 -37.32
CA ALA A 38 -0.68 -9.10 -36.11
C ALA A 38 0.13 -9.04 -34.79
N GLU A 39 1.27 -9.74 -34.70
CA GLU A 39 2.16 -9.70 -33.53
C GLU A 39 2.94 -8.38 -33.46
N THR A 40 3.35 -7.82 -34.60
CA THR A 40 3.97 -6.48 -34.66
C THR A 40 3.00 -5.40 -34.17
N GLY A 41 1.77 -5.37 -34.70
CA GLY A 41 0.74 -4.41 -34.26
C GLY A 41 0.35 -4.55 -32.79
N LEU A 42 0.30 -5.78 -32.28
CA LEU A 42 0.09 -6.07 -30.86
C LEU A 42 1.26 -5.56 -29.99
N ARG A 43 2.51 -5.80 -30.41
CA ARG A 43 3.71 -5.37 -29.68
C ARG A 43 3.80 -3.84 -29.61
N ASP A 44 3.57 -3.16 -30.72
CA ASP A 44 3.47 -1.69 -30.81
C ASP A 44 2.45 -1.13 -29.82
N LEU A 45 1.25 -1.72 -29.77
CA LEU A 45 0.19 -1.28 -28.88
C LEU A 45 0.52 -1.57 -27.40
N ILE A 46 1.13 -2.72 -27.10
CA ILE A 46 1.64 -3.03 -25.75
C ILE A 46 2.69 -2.01 -25.31
N GLN A 47 3.65 -1.65 -26.18
CA GLN A 47 4.66 -0.63 -25.90
C GLN A 47 4.02 0.73 -25.62
N LYS A 48 3.12 1.21 -26.49
CA LYS A 48 2.39 2.49 -26.30
C LYS A 48 1.60 2.51 -24.98
N LEU A 49 0.84 1.46 -24.69
CA LEU A 49 0.04 1.36 -23.47
C LEU A 49 0.90 1.27 -22.19
N ALA A 50 2.03 0.55 -22.25
CA ALA A 50 2.96 0.41 -21.12
C ALA A 50 3.71 1.72 -20.83
N LEU A 51 4.19 2.42 -21.86
CA LEU A 51 4.87 3.71 -21.72
C LEU A 51 3.92 4.79 -21.19
N GLY A 52 2.68 4.84 -21.68
CA GLY A 52 1.64 5.74 -21.14
C GLY A 52 1.16 5.38 -19.73
N ASN A 53 1.44 4.17 -19.22
CA ASN A 53 0.97 3.69 -17.93
C ASN A 53 2.05 2.88 -17.19
N ALA A 54 3.19 3.49 -16.85
CA ALA A 54 4.36 2.81 -16.27
C ALA A 54 4.10 1.93 -15.01
N HIS A 55 3.00 2.18 -14.28
CA HIS A 55 2.57 1.38 -13.12
C HIS A 55 1.65 0.19 -13.46
N TYR A 56 1.25 0.00 -14.72
CA TYR A 56 0.29 -1.03 -15.13
C TYR A 56 1.01 -2.32 -15.51
N GLY A 57 0.85 -3.36 -14.70
CA GLY A 57 1.29 -4.72 -15.07
C GLY A 57 0.44 -5.35 -16.17
N TYR A 58 0.93 -6.45 -16.74
CA TYR A 58 0.34 -7.19 -17.87
C TYR A 58 -1.17 -7.47 -17.79
N ARG A 59 -1.74 -7.62 -16.57
CA ARG A 59 -3.19 -7.80 -16.38
C ARG A 59 -4.00 -6.56 -16.73
N ARG A 60 -3.50 -5.36 -16.41
CA ARG A 60 -4.15 -4.08 -16.76
C ARG A 60 -3.93 -3.73 -18.23
N ILE A 61 -2.71 -3.93 -18.74
CA ILE A 61 -2.43 -3.80 -20.19
C ILE A 61 -3.34 -4.74 -21.00
N GLY A 62 -3.47 -6.01 -20.59
CA GLY A 62 -4.42 -6.97 -21.18
C GLY A 62 -5.91 -6.68 -20.96
N ALA A 63 -6.27 -5.65 -20.18
CA ALA A 63 -7.63 -5.12 -20.10
C ALA A 63 -7.81 -3.90 -21.02
N LEU A 64 -6.79 -3.05 -21.15
CA LEU A 64 -6.75 -1.96 -22.13
C LEU A 64 -6.76 -2.51 -23.57
N LEU A 65 -5.94 -3.51 -23.88
CA LEU A 65 -5.96 -4.22 -25.17
C LEU A 65 -7.36 -4.72 -25.54
N ARG A 66 -8.12 -5.26 -24.58
CA ARG A 66 -9.50 -5.71 -24.81
C ARG A 66 -10.49 -4.57 -25.07
N ARG A 67 -10.22 -3.35 -24.60
CA ARG A 67 -11.00 -2.14 -24.95
C ARG A 67 -10.67 -1.68 -26.37
N GLU A 68 -9.41 -1.79 -26.78
CA GLU A 68 -8.93 -1.59 -28.16
C GLU A 68 -9.32 -2.74 -29.13
N GLY A 69 -10.23 -3.64 -28.74
CA GLY A 69 -10.71 -4.76 -29.56
C GLY A 69 -9.79 -5.99 -29.64
N TRP A 70 -8.62 -5.99 -29.02
CA TRP A 70 -7.65 -7.09 -29.08
C TRP A 70 -7.98 -8.23 -28.12
N GLN A 71 -8.36 -9.39 -28.66
CA GLN A 71 -8.56 -10.63 -27.90
C GLN A 71 -7.25 -11.40 -27.73
N VAL A 72 -6.46 -11.04 -26.70
CA VAL A 72 -5.13 -11.60 -26.47
C VAL A 72 -5.03 -12.27 -25.09
N ASN A 73 -4.44 -13.47 -25.05
CA ASN A 73 -4.17 -14.19 -23.81
C ASN A 73 -3.16 -13.41 -22.94
N HIS A 74 -3.45 -13.25 -21.64
CA HIS A 74 -2.58 -12.60 -20.67
C HIS A 74 -1.14 -13.16 -20.63
N LYS A 75 -0.94 -14.45 -20.98
CA LYS A 75 0.40 -15.06 -21.11
C LYS A 75 1.19 -14.46 -22.27
N CYS A 76 0.55 -14.14 -23.39
CA CYS A 76 1.18 -13.49 -24.54
C CYS A 76 1.58 -12.05 -24.19
N VAL A 77 0.68 -11.29 -23.55
CA VAL A 77 0.98 -9.93 -23.05
C VAL A 77 2.16 -9.94 -22.09
N LEU A 78 2.19 -10.89 -21.13
CA LEU A 78 3.30 -11.05 -20.20
C LEU A 78 4.61 -11.45 -20.89
N ARG A 79 4.57 -12.28 -21.94
CA ARG A 79 5.74 -12.64 -22.74
C ARG A 79 6.32 -11.42 -23.44
N ILE A 80 5.52 -10.69 -24.22
CA ILE A 80 5.96 -9.51 -24.95
C ILE A 80 6.50 -8.44 -23.99
N MET A 81 5.81 -8.17 -22.87
CA MET A 81 6.29 -7.22 -21.86
C MET A 81 7.60 -7.65 -21.16
N ARG A 82 7.94 -8.94 -21.17
CA ARG A 82 9.24 -9.43 -20.67
C ARG A 82 10.33 -9.30 -21.72
N GLU A 83 10.04 -9.69 -22.96
CA GLU A 83 10.97 -9.59 -24.10
C GLU A 83 11.39 -8.12 -24.34
N ASP A 84 10.44 -7.18 -24.19
CA ASP A 84 10.67 -5.75 -24.40
C ASP A 84 11.06 -4.99 -23.11
N ASN A 85 11.33 -5.69 -22.00
CA ASN A 85 11.65 -5.10 -20.68
C ASN A 85 10.62 -4.08 -20.12
N LEU A 86 9.36 -4.14 -20.56
CA LEU A 86 8.24 -3.27 -20.15
C LEU A 86 7.63 -3.67 -18.80
N LEU A 87 8.42 -4.21 -17.87
CA LEU A 87 7.91 -4.67 -16.58
C LEU A 87 7.57 -3.47 -15.68
N CYS A 88 6.34 -3.45 -15.14
CA CYS A 88 5.80 -2.30 -14.42
C CYS A 88 6.66 -1.92 -13.20
N LEU A 89 7.03 -0.64 -13.12
CA LEU A 89 7.73 -0.09 -11.97
C LEU A 89 6.74 0.10 -10.83
N ARG A 90 6.77 -0.86 -9.89
CA ARG A 90 6.00 -0.78 -8.65
C ARG A 90 6.71 0.17 -7.70
N ALA A 91 6.31 1.45 -7.72
CA ALA A 91 6.63 2.38 -6.65
C ALA A 91 6.24 1.74 -5.31
N ARG A 92 7.13 1.82 -4.31
CA ARG A 92 6.75 1.47 -2.93
C ARG A 92 5.65 2.45 -2.50
N PRO A 93 4.55 2.00 -1.90
CA PRO A 93 3.58 2.93 -1.32
C PRO A 93 4.32 3.78 -0.28
N PHE A 94 4.05 5.08 -0.29
CA PHE A 94 4.52 5.96 0.78
C PHE A 94 3.85 5.50 2.08
N VAL A 95 4.68 5.24 3.10
CA VAL A 95 4.21 4.91 4.44
C VAL A 95 4.85 5.96 5.36
N PRO A 96 4.07 6.89 5.93
CA PRO A 96 4.58 7.83 6.90
C PRO A 96 5.23 7.07 8.06
N ALA A 97 6.33 7.60 8.61
CA ALA A 97 6.95 7.04 9.80
C ALA A 97 6.11 7.35 11.04
N THR A 98 5.02 6.59 11.26
CA THR A 98 4.10 6.72 12.41
C THR A 98 4.71 6.26 13.75
N THR A 99 6.02 6.02 13.77
CA THR A 99 6.64 5.07 14.71
C THR A 99 8.08 5.45 15.01
N ASN A 100 8.36 5.81 16.26
CA ASN A 100 9.69 5.71 16.85
C ASN A 100 9.69 4.56 17.87
N SER A 101 10.13 3.37 17.47
CA SER A 101 10.18 2.18 18.33
C SER A 101 11.27 2.24 19.42
N ARG A 102 12.14 3.27 19.40
CA ARG A 102 13.27 3.44 20.32
C ARG A 102 12.97 4.53 21.36
N HIS A 103 11.89 4.34 22.10
CA HIS A 103 11.50 5.23 23.21
C HIS A 103 11.57 4.52 24.56
N GLY A 104 12.00 5.22 25.62
CA GLY A 104 12.17 4.67 26.97
C GLY A 104 10.88 4.43 27.76
N TRP A 105 9.70 4.53 27.14
CA TRP A 105 8.41 4.40 27.83
C TRP A 105 8.13 2.97 28.31
N GLN A 106 7.49 2.84 29.47
CA GLN A 106 7.12 1.55 30.05
C GLN A 106 6.12 0.80 29.17
N VAL A 107 6.44 -0.45 28.83
CA VAL A 107 5.55 -1.37 28.12
C VAL A 107 4.68 -2.11 29.13
N VAL A 108 3.36 -1.88 29.07
CA VAL A 108 2.35 -2.46 29.97
C VAL A 108 1.85 -3.81 29.38
N PRO A 109 1.63 -4.86 30.19
CA PRO A 109 1.22 -6.20 29.73
C PRO A 109 -0.14 -6.25 29.03
N ASN A 110 -0.40 -7.36 28.30
CA ASN A 110 -1.41 -7.38 27.26
C ASN A 110 -2.87 -7.82 27.59
N LEU A 111 -3.39 -7.53 28.79
CA LEU A 111 -4.82 -7.21 29.08
C LEU A 111 -5.91 -7.65 28.05
N ALA A 112 -6.16 -6.83 27.01
CA ALA A 112 -7.21 -7.06 25.99
C ALA A 112 -7.12 -8.44 25.30
N ARG A 113 -5.92 -9.03 25.25
CA ARG A 113 -5.71 -10.40 24.80
C ARG A 113 -6.33 -11.37 25.82
N GLY A 114 -7.46 -11.97 25.45
CA GLY A 114 -8.21 -12.92 26.28
C GLY A 114 -9.42 -12.32 27.02
N MET A 115 -9.73 -11.04 26.80
CA MET A 115 -10.95 -10.44 27.33
C MET A 115 -12.17 -10.93 26.54
N ILE A 116 -13.13 -11.56 27.23
CA ILE A 116 -14.45 -11.89 26.68
C ILE A 116 -15.37 -10.70 26.95
N LEU A 117 -15.83 -10.04 25.88
CA LEU A 117 -16.70 -8.87 25.96
C LEU A 117 -18.16 -9.32 26.08
N SER A 118 -18.82 -8.90 27.15
CA SER A 118 -20.25 -9.14 27.41
C SER A 118 -21.12 -7.89 27.22
N GLY A 119 -20.52 -6.71 26.99
CA GLY A 119 -21.25 -5.47 26.74
C GLY A 119 -20.38 -4.31 26.25
N VAL A 120 -21.04 -3.21 25.93
CA VAL A 120 -20.42 -1.93 25.54
C VAL A 120 -19.59 -1.32 26.68
N ASN A 121 -18.61 -0.48 26.34
CA ASN A 121 -17.75 0.26 27.27
C ASN A 121 -16.85 -0.60 28.18
N GLN A 122 -16.62 -1.87 27.84
CA GLN A 122 -15.66 -2.75 28.54
C GLN A 122 -14.23 -2.63 27.97
N LEU A 123 -14.13 -2.54 26.64
CA LEU A 123 -12.88 -2.37 25.91
C LEU A 123 -13.05 -1.35 24.80
N TRP A 124 -12.25 -0.29 24.84
CA TRP A 124 -12.09 0.64 23.72
C TRP A 124 -10.76 0.38 23.03
N VAL A 125 -10.78 0.37 21.70
CA VAL A 125 -9.59 0.20 20.85
C VAL A 125 -9.36 1.50 20.09
N ALA A 126 -8.13 2.02 20.15
CA ALA A 126 -7.74 3.26 19.51
C ALA A 126 -6.60 3.07 18.50
N ASP A 127 -6.86 3.50 17.27
CA ASP A 127 -5.95 3.45 16.12
C ASP A 127 -5.73 4.86 15.55
N ILE A 128 -4.62 5.08 14.86
CA ILE A 128 -4.34 6.29 14.10
C ILE A 128 -3.92 5.91 12.68
N THR A 129 -4.77 6.24 11.72
CA THR A 129 -4.52 6.01 10.30
C THR A 129 -4.13 7.31 9.59
N PHE A 130 -3.47 7.18 8.44
CA PHE A 130 -3.13 8.32 7.56
C PHE A 130 -4.09 8.36 6.38
N LEU A 131 -4.58 9.55 6.06
CA LEU A 131 -5.44 9.84 4.93
C LEU A 131 -4.65 10.65 3.91
N HIS A 132 -4.58 10.15 2.67
CA HIS A 132 -4.05 10.92 1.55
C HIS A 132 -5.14 11.83 1.00
N LEU A 133 -4.88 13.14 1.02
CA LEU A 133 -5.67 14.15 0.32
C LEU A 133 -4.97 14.50 -1.01
N ALA A 134 -5.60 15.36 -1.83
CA ALA A 134 -5.05 15.71 -3.14
C ALA A 134 -3.76 16.55 -3.06
N GLU A 135 -3.64 17.39 -2.02
CA GLU A 135 -2.56 18.38 -1.86
C GLU A 135 -1.69 18.13 -0.62
N GLU A 136 -2.19 17.37 0.37
CA GLU A 136 -1.51 17.08 1.63
C GLU A 136 -1.90 15.70 2.22
N PHE A 137 -1.45 15.41 3.44
CA PHE A 137 -1.88 14.24 4.21
C PHE A 137 -2.43 14.67 5.57
N ALA A 138 -3.41 13.92 6.07
CA ALA A 138 -3.96 14.09 7.40
C ALA A 138 -3.85 12.78 8.21
N PHE A 139 -3.87 12.89 9.53
CA PHE A 139 -3.94 11.77 10.45
C PHE A 139 -5.31 11.76 11.13
N LEU A 140 -5.99 10.62 11.06
CA LEU A 140 -7.27 10.38 11.69
C LEU A 140 -7.04 9.43 12.88
N ALA A 141 -7.21 9.95 14.10
CA ALA A 141 -7.33 9.11 15.29
C ALA A 141 -8.78 8.69 15.48
N VAL A 142 -8.99 7.40 15.79
CA VAL A 142 -10.33 6.82 15.99
C VAL A 142 -10.34 5.99 17.26
N VAL A 143 -11.36 6.15 18.08
CA VAL A 143 -11.67 5.29 19.24
C VAL A 143 -12.95 4.51 18.95
N LEU A 144 -12.84 3.18 19.00
CA LEU A 144 -13.90 2.22 18.76
C LEU A 144 -14.29 1.51 20.06
N ASP A 145 -15.59 1.37 20.32
CA ASP A 145 -16.07 0.38 21.30
C ASP A 145 -15.94 -1.03 20.70
N ALA A 146 -15.17 -1.91 21.34
CA ALA A 146 -14.83 -3.21 20.77
C ALA A 146 -16.03 -4.18 20.69
N PHE A 147 -17.05 -4.00 21.53
CA PHE A 147 -18.26 -4.82 21.54
C PHE A 147 -19.23 -4.39 20.44
N SER A 148 -19.65 -3.12 20.41
CA SER A 148 -20.61 -2.61 19.42
C SER A 148 -19.98 -2.26 18.06
N ARG A 149 -18.65 -2.24 17.95
CA ARG A 149 -17.87 -1.79 16.78
C ARG A 149 -18.15 -0.34 16.35
N ARG A 150 -18.86 0.44 17.17
CA ARG A 150 -19.20 1.85 16.90
C ARG A 150 -18.00 2.75 17.19
N VAL A 151 -17.75 3.72 16.30
CA VAL A 151 -16.88 4.87 16.57
C VAL A 151 -17.54 5.73 17.65
N ILE A 152 -16.81 5.99 18.71
CA ILE A 152 -17.26 6.75 19.89
C ILE A 152 -16.46 8.03 20.12
N GLY A 153 -15.28 8.13 19.53
CA GLY A 153 -14.51 9.36 19.48
C GLY A 153 -13.58 9.34 18.28
N TRP A 154 -13.28 10.51 17.73
CA TRP A 154 -12.37 10.67 16.61
C TRP A 154 -11.80 12.08 16.61
N ALA A 155 -10.66 12.27 15.95
CA ALA A 155 -10.09 13.58 15.68
C ALA A 155 -9.24 13.52 14.41
N LEU A 156 -9.15 14.63 13.69
CA LEU A 156 -8.43 14.76 12.42
C LEU A 156 -7.48 15.96 12.50
N ASP A 157 -6.22 15.77 12.08
CA ASP A 157 -5.20 16.82 12.12
C ASP A 157 -4.11 16.55 11.06
N THR A 158 -3.41 17.58 10.56
CA THR A 158 -2.32 17.41 9.58
C THR A 158 -1.02 16.94 10.24
N HIS A 159 -0.96 16.88 11.58
CA HIS A 159 0.21 16.40 12.32
C HIS A 159 -0.05 15.21 13.26
N LEU A 160 0.95 14.32 13.36
CA LEU A 160 0.93 13.17 14.28
C LEU A 160 1.45 13.57 15.68
N ARG A 161 0.66 14.38 16.41
CA ARG A 161 0.95 14.78 17.81
C ARG A 161 0.05 14.05 18.79
N ALA A 162 0.48 13.91 20.04
CA ALA A 162 -0.32 13.27 21.10
C ALA A 162 -1.68 13.96 21.34
N SER A 163 -1.80 15.26 21.05
CA SER A 163 -3.05 16.02 21.11
C SER A 163 -4.17 15.42 20.24
N LEU A 164 -3.82 14.85 19.09
CA LEU A 164 -4.76 14.18 18.19
C LEU A 164 -5.43 12.97 18.86
N ALA A 165 -4.62 12.11 19.50
CA ALA A 165 -5.11 10.93 20.22
C ALA A 165 -5.89 11.32 21.49
N ILE A 166 -5.43 12.36 22.20
CA ILE A 166 -6.12 12.90 23.38
C ILE A 166 -7.50 13.43 23.01
N ALA A 167 -7.62 14.24 21.95
CA ALA A 167 -8.91 14.79 21.51
C ALA A 167 -9.93 13.68 21.15
N ALA A 168 -9.49 12.64 20.44
CA ALA A 168 -10.33 11.49 20.12
C ALA A 168 -10.79 10.73 21.39
N LEU A 169 -9.91 10.59 22.39
CA LEU A 169 -10.24 9.94 23.67
C LEU A 169 -11.16 10.80 24.56
N GLU A 170 -10.91 12.10 24.65
CA GLU A 170 -11.76 13.06 25.39
C GLU A 170 -13.18 13.10 24.81
N MET A 171 -13.32 13.06 23.48
CA MET A 171 -14.60 12.90 22.80
C MET A 171 -15.33 11.61 23.24
N ALA A 172 -14.63 10.48 23.22
CA ALA A 172 -15.20 9.18 23.64
C ALA A 172 -15.61 9.15 25.12
N ILE A 173 -14.79 9.72 26.01
CA ILE A 173 -15.12 9.85 27.45
C ILE A 173 -16.35 10.73 27.64
N THR A 174 -16.46 11.83 26.89
CA THR A 174 -17.57 12.79 26.98
C THR A 174 -18.89 12.20 26.49
N ASP A 175 -18.87 11.47 25.36
CA ASP A 175 -20.04 10.75 24.79
C ASP A 175 -20.52 9.62 25.72
N ARG A 176 -19.60 8.75 26.15
CA ARG A 176 -19.96 7.48 26.81
C ARG A 176 -19.96 7.48 28.32
N ARG A 177 -19.31 8.46 28.96
CA ARG A 177 -19.20 8.64 30.42
C ARG A 177 -19.00 7.30 31.18
N PRO A 178 -17.98 6.51 30.81
CA PRO A 178 -17.78 5.16 31.34
C PRO A 178 -17.55 5.20 32.86
N ALA A 179 -18.06 4.19 33.57
CA ALA A 179 -17.83 4.04 35.00
C ALA A 179 -16.32 3.85 35.29
N PRO A 180 -15.73 4.56 36.29
CA PRO A 180 -14.33 4.38 36.66
C PRO A 180 -13.99 2.91 36.96
N GLY A 181 -12.87 2.44 36.43
CA GLY A 181 -12.40 1.05 36.60
C GLY A 181 -13.12 -0.01 35.76
N GLY A 182 -14.25 0.31 35.12
CA GLY A 182 -15.01 -0.64 34.29
C GLY A 182 -14.54 -0.76 32.83
N LEU A 183 -13.62 0.10 32.40
CA LEU A 183 -13.19 0.25 31.01
C LEU A 183 -11.67 0.10 30.85
N VAL A 184 -11.27 -0.75 29.90
CA VAL A 184 -9.89 -0.82 29.39
C VAL A 184 -9.76 -0.01 28.10
N HIS A 185 -8.81 0.92 28.06
CA HIS A 185 -8.42 1.59 26.82
C HIS A 185 -7.15 0.94 26.26
N HIS A 186 -7.25 0.42 25.04
CA HIS A 186 -6.15 -0.19 24.30
C HIS A 186 -5.80 0.64 23.06
N SER A 187 -4.61 1.22 23.06
CA SER A 187 -3.93 1.65 21.84
C SER A 187 -2.77 0.70 21.57
N ASP A 188 -2.39 0.58 20.30
CA ASP A 188 -1.38 -0.37 19.81
C ASP A 188 0.05 -0.12 20.34
N ARG A 189 0.27 1.01 21.04
CA ARG A 189 1.50 1.30 21.81
C ARG A 189 1.30 1.76 23.24
N GLY A 190 0.06 1.88 23.70
CA GLY A 190 -0.26 2.48 24.99
C GLY A 190 -1.46 1.82 25.61
N ARG A 191 -1.31 1.35 26.85
CA ARG A 191 -2.42 0.84 27.64
C ARG A 191 -2.69 1.76 28.81
N LEU A 192 -3.95 2.16 28.93
CA LEU A 192 -4.45 2.87 30.11
C LEU A 192 -5.66 2.12 30.65
N LEU A 193 -5.58 1.72 31.92
CA LEU A 193 -6.78 1.46 32.71
C LEU A 193 -7.30 2.81 33.18
N ILE A 194 -8.56 3.15 32.86
CA ILE A 194 -9.17 4.39 33.34
C ILE A 194 -9.66 4.13 34.77
N GLY A 195 -8.71 4.16 35.72
CA GLY A 195 -8.96 4.00 37.15
C GLY A 195 -8.68 5.29 37.90
N MET A 196 -9.72 6.07 38.19
CA MET A 196 -9.66 7.09 39.25
C MET A 196 -9.89 6.40 40.60
N PRO A 197 -9.12 6.70 41.66
CA PRO A 197 -9.30 6.06 42.96
C PRO A 197 -10.63 6.49 43.59
N SER A 198 -11.45 5.51 43.96
CA SER A 198 -12.66 5.72 44.77
C SER A 198 -12.26 6.18 46.17
N GLY A 199 -12.60 7.42 46.53
CA GLY A 199 -12.28 7.99 47.82
C GLY A 199 -12.96 7.23 48.97
N LYS A 200 -12.17 6.86 49.99
CA LYS A 200 -12.67 6.69 51.36
C LYS A 200 -12.14 7.83 52.21
N SER A 201 -13.03 8.40 53.01
CA SER A 201 -12.78 9.55 53.88
C SER A 201 -11.98 9.15 55.12
N SER A 202 -10.76 9.68 55.26
CA SER A 202 -10.10 9.89 56.55
C SER A 202 -9.06 11.01 56.45
N GLU A 203 -9.47 12.15 56.98
CA GLU A 203 -8.76 13.39 57.29
C GLU A 203 -7.23 13.29 57.54
N SER A 204 -6.43 13.91 56.67
CA SER A 204 -5.22 14.69 57.02
C SER A 204 -4.56 15.28 55.76
N ALA A 205 -4.56 16.61 55.66
CA ALA A 205 -3.77 17.36 54.68
C ALA A 205 -2.44 17.82 55.35
N PRO A 206 -1.42 18.35 54.61
CA PRO A 206 -1.40 18.63 53.17
C PRO A 206 -0.12 18.15 52.43
N ARG A 207 -0.26 17.59 51.20
CA ARG A 207 0.81 17.67 50.19
C ARG A 207 0.25 17.93 48.79
N ARG A 208 0.79 18.97 48.15
CA ARG A 208 0.51 19.34 46.75
C ARG A 208 1.30 18.42 45.81
N SER A 209 0.62 17.70 44.92
CA SER A 209 1.11 17.39 43.56
C SER A 209 0.04 16.66 42.75
N ALA A 210 -0.83 17.42 42.08
CA ALA A 210 -1.62 16.89 40.97
C ALA A 210 -0.76 16.85 39.69
N LEU A 211 -1.17 16.01 38.72
CA LEU A 211 -0.62 15.87 37.35
C LEU A 211 0.70 15.08 37.18
N PRO A 212 0.64 13.93 36.47
CA PRO A 212 1.63 13.52 35.47
C PRO A 212 1.07 13.92 34.08
N CYS A 213 1.34 15.11 33.57
CA CYS A 213 2.62 15.54 32.98
C CYS A 213 3.00 14.77 31.70
N TRP A 214 2.17 14.88 30.65
CA TRP A 214 2.65 14.71 29.28
C TRP A 214 3.36 16.00 28.84
N ARG A 215 4.68 16.08 29.05
CA ARG A 215 5.49 17.21 28.58
C ARG A 215 6.86 16.77 28.05
N GLN A 216 7.14 17.20 26.82
CA GLN A 216 8.47 17.55 26.30
C GLN A 216 9.46 16.40 26.03
N ARG A 217 10.37 16.49 25.04
CA ARG A 217 10.54 17.40 23.89
C ARG A 217 11.62 16.78 22.97
N LEU A 218 11.62 17.19 21.68
CA LEU A 218 12.51 16.75 20.57
C LEU A 218 12.07 15.43 19.92
#